data_AF-A0A151EYU6-F1
#
_entry.id   AF-A0A151EYU6-F1
#
_cell.length_a   1.000
_cell.length_b   1.000
_cell.length_c   1.000
_cell.angle_alpha   90.00
_cell.angle_beta   90.00
_cell.angle_gamma   90.00
#
_symmetry.space_group_name_H-M   'P 1'
#
loop_
_entity.id
_entity.type
_entity.pdbx_description
1 polymer ?
#
loop_
_entity_poly.entity_id
_entity_poly.type
_entity_poly.pdbx_seq_one_letter_code
_entity_poly.pdbx_strand_id
1 'polypeptide(L)'
;MRWLVILAVIILAVPIAAQGTLVIVSDSDCDVAMAELLASVTEAEILKVEWGYFDEEIIEQVLQKDPENIIIIGGNQAVVDQIEEILQRLGFSIFRAAGRDRAETSLQLYKAFREYFSDDFAVVVVDMHKASISRGKRLAIQNSVPLFFCDVSELDDMAKEINELGITDVRVITGNRQDDLRTICENKLKEIQEWLAGIEITEENEEIINECESLLEDASEAFEDGNYLFCLEYLASLENLLKELEVEEE
;
A
#
# COMPACT_ATOMS: atom_id res chain seq x y z
N MET A 1 -24.43 35.37 -33.56
CA MET A 1 -23.48 34.61 -32.74
C MET A 1 -24.10 33.27 -32.41
N ARG A 2 -23.52 32.16 -32.92
CA ARG A 2 -23.98 30.79 -32.63
C ARG A 2 -23.51 30.46 -31.22
N TRP A 3 -24.43 30.18 -30.31
CA TRP A 3 -24.09 29.75 -28.96
C TRP A 3 -23.64 28.28 -29.04
N LEU A 4 -22.36 28.04 -28.73
CA LEU A 4 -21.84 26.71 -28.46
C LEU A 4 -22.40 26.27 -27.11
N VAL A 5 -23.35 25.33 -27.12
CA VAL A 5 -23.72 24.59 -25.93
C VAL A 5 -22.57 23.60 -25.69
N ILE A 6 -21.70 23.92 -24.74
CA ILE A 6 -20.75 22.97 -24.19
C ILE A 6 -21.57 21.99 -23.35
N LEU A 7 -21.80 20.79 -23.87
CA LEU A 7 -22.35 19.69 -23.09
C LEU A 7 -21.26 19.29 -22.08
N ALA A 8 -21.37 19.77 -20.84
CA ALA A 8 -20.59 19.21 -19.74
C ALA A 8 -21.10 17.78 -19.52
N VAL A 9 -20.30 16.78 -19.89
CA VAL A 9 -20.53 15.40 -19.45
C VAL A 9 -20.17 15.38 -17.98
N ILE A 10 -21.17 15.65 -17.13
CA ILE A 10 -21.09 15.38 -15.71
C ILE A 10 -21.15 13.86 -15.60
N ILE A 11 -20.00 13.21 -15.38
CA ILE A 11 -19.96 11.82 -14.93
C ILE A 11 -20.52 11.87 -13.51
N LEU A 12 -21.83 11.71 -13.38
CA LEU A 12 -22.44 11.37 -12.09
C LEU A 12 -21.86 9.99 -11.75
N ALA A 13 -20.98 9.95 -10.74
CA ALA A 13 -20.59 8.71 -10.10
C ALA A 13 -21.89 8.06 -9.62
N VAL A 14 -22.40 7.12 -10.40
CA VAL A 14 -23.50 6.28 -9.96
C VAL A 14 -22.89 5.47 -8.81
N PRO A 15 -23.46 5.54 -7.59
CA PRO A 15 -23.02 4.64 -6.55
C PRO A 15 -23.19 3.23 -7.11
N ILE A 16 -22.07 2.53 -7.31
CA ILE A 16 -22.09 1.14 -7.78
C ILE A 16 -22.94 0.41 -6.75
N ALA A 17 -24.16 0.02 -7.14
CA ALA A 17 -25.07 -0.64 -6.23
C ALA A 17 -24.43 -1.96 -5.80
N ALA A 18 -24.39 -2.19 -4.50
CA ALA A 18 -23.77 -3.34 -3.84
C ALA A 18 -24.28 -4.70 -4.37
N GLN A 19 -25.54 -4.77 -4.81
CA GLN A 19 -26.14 -6.01 -5.31
C GLN A 19 -25.82 -6.23 -6.79
N GLY A 20 -25.31 -7.41 -7.15
CA GLY A 20 -24.97 -7.74 -8.55
C GLY A 20 -23.59 -7.28 -9.01
N THR A 21 -22.69 -6.93 -8.07
CA THR A 21 -21.30 -6.55 -8.39
C THR A 21 -20.37 -7.76 -8.35
N LEU A 22 -19.51 -7.90 -9.37
CA LEU A 22 -18.44 -8.90 -9.43
C LEU A 22 -17.07 -8.21 -9.38
N VAL A 23 -16.22 -8.62 -8.44
CA VAL A 23 -14.82 -8.19 -8.36
C VAL A 23 -13.93 -9.21 -9.05
N ILE A 24 -13.22 -8.81 -10.10
CA ILE A 24 -12.17 -9.59 -10.75
C ILE A 24 -10.83 -9.13 -10.18
N VAL A 25 -10.04 -10.06 -9.65
CA VAL A 25 -8.79 -9.74 -8.96
C VAL A 25 -7.73 -10.81 -9.24
N SER A 26 -6.46 -10.40 -9.31
CA SER A 26 -5.34 -11.33 -9.41
C SER A 26 -5.19 -12.18 -8.14
N ASP A 27 -4.30 -13.17 -8.16
CA ASP A 27 -3.94 -13.99 -7.00
C ASP A 27 -2.87 -13.35 -6.09
N SER A 28 -2.55 -12.07 -6.29
CA SER A 28 -1.76 -11.24 -5.37
C SER A 28 -2.41 -11.14 -4.00
N ASP A 29 -1.67 -11.44 -2.93
CA ASP A 29 -2.20 -11.38 -1.56
C ASP A 29 -2.75 -10.00 -1.19
N CYS A 30 -2.11 -8.92 -1.65
CA CYS A 30 -2.57 -7.55 -1.38
C CYS A 30 -3.88 -7.25 -2.13
N ASP A 31 -3.94 -7.60 -3.41
CA ASP A 31 -5.11 -7.34 -4.25
C ASP A 31 -6.31 -8.15 -3.75
N VAL A 32 -6.10 -9.43 -3.41
CA VAL A 32 -7.11 -10.30 -2.80
C VAL A 32 -7.58 -9.73 -1.46
N ALA A 33 -6.67 -9.23 -0.62
CA ALA A 33 -7.06 -8.62 0.65
C ALA A 33 -7.95 -7.38 0.46
N MET A 34 -7.66 -6.56 -0.55
CA MET A 34 -8.50 -5.42 -0.93
C MET A 34 -9.87 -5.87 -1.47
N ALA A 35 -9.90 -6.89 -2.33
CA ALA A 35 -11.13 -7.46 -2.86
C ALA A 35 -12.03 -8.04 -1.76
N GLU A 36 -11.46 -8.79 -0.82
CA GLU A 36 -12.18 -9.36 0.33
C GLU A 36 -12.68 -8.27 1.29
N LEU A 37 -11.91 -7.21 1.50
CA LEU A 37 -12.37 -6.05 2.27
C LEU A 37 -13.56 -5.38 1.58
N LEU A 38 -13.46 -5.08 0.28
CA LEU A 38 -14.55 -4.48 -0.46
C LEU A 38 -15.81 -5.35 -0.42
N ALA A 39 -15.67 -6.65 -0.69
CA ALA A 39 -16.77 -7.62 -0.63
C ALA A 39 -17.42 -7.69 0.76
N SER A 40 -16.66 -7.45 1.84
CA SER A 40 -17.21 -7.44 3.20
C SER A 40 -18.16 -6.27 3.47
N VAL A 41 -18.03 -5.15 2.73
CA VAL A 41 -18.86 -3.95 2.88
C VAL A 41 -19.84 -3.74 1.72
N THR A 42 -19.67 -4.45 0.60
CA THR A 42 -20.55 -4.35 -0.59
C THR A 42 -21.26 -5.65 -0.94
N GLU A 43 -20.98 -6.78 -0.28
CA GLU A 43 -21.49 -8.11 -0.65
C GLU A 43 -21.11 -8.57 -2.07
N ALA A 44 -20.11 -7.94 -2.69
CA ALA A 44 -19.67 -8.29 -4.04
C ALA A 44 -19.10 -9.72 -4.10
N GLU A 45 -19.39 -10.43 -5.19
CA GLU A 45 -18.75 -11.72 -5.46
C GLU A 45 -17.32 -11.52 -5.94
N ILE A 46 -16.40 -12.43 -5.61
CA ILE A 46 -14.99 -12.35 -6.03
C ILE A 46 -14.70 -13.48 -7.03
N LEU A 47 -14.20 -13.10 -8.21
CA LEU A 47 -13.60 -13.99 -9.20
C LEU A 47 -12.09 -13.75 -9.22
N LYS A 48 -11.34 -14.75 -8.78
CA LYS A 48 -9.88 -14.69 -8.77
C LYS A 48 -9.31 -15.21 -10.08
N VAL A 49 -8.27 -14.55 -10.58
CA VAL A 49 -7.53 -14.92 -11.79
C VAL A 49 -6.05 -15.07 -11.47
N GLU A 50 -5.33 -15.85 -12.26
CA GLU A 50 -3.86 -15.95 -12.15
C GLU A 50 -3.21 -14.66 -12.67
N TRP A 51 -2.23 -14.15 -11.92
CA TRP A 51 -1.53 -12.91 -12.27
C TRP A 51 -0.96 -12.95 -13.69
N GLY A 52 -1.33 -11.95 -14.50
CA GLY A 52 -0.77 -11.77 -15.84
C GLY A 52 -1.19 -12.83 -16.86
N TYR A 53 -2.12 -13.73 -16.50
CA TYR A 53 -2.61 -14.78 -17.37
C TYR A 53 -4.02 -14.47 -17.89
N PHE A 54 -4.24 -14.77 -19.17
CA PHE A 54 -5.56 -14.74 -19.78
C PHE A 54 -6.08 -16.17 -19.95
N ASP A 55 -7.26 -16.45 -19.39
CA ASP A 55 -8.02 -17.68 -19.60
C ASP A 55 -9.40 -17.34 -20.15
N GLU A 56 -9.81 -18.00 -21.23
CA GLU A 56 -11.15 -17.83 -21.82
C GLU A 56 -12.26 -18.26 -20.85
N GLU A 57 -11.98 -19.19 -19.92
CA GLU A 57 -12.92 -19.64 -18.89
C GLU A 57 -13.38 -18.48 -17.99
N ILE A 58 -12.55 -17.44 -17.81
CA ILE A 58 -12.91 -16.25 -17.02
C ILE A 58 -14.09 -15.53 -17.68
N ILE A 59 -14.08 -15.40 -19.01
CA ILE A 59 -15.15 -14.73 -19.76
C ILE A 59 -16.44 -15.54 -19.66
N GLU A 60 -16.36 -16.87 -19.75
CA GLU A 60 -17.51 -17.75 -19.59
C GLU A 60 -18.12 -17.64 -18.18
N GLN A 61 -17.27 -17.61 -17.14
CA GLN A 61 -17.74 -17.43 -15.76
C GLN A 61 -18.44 -16.09 -15.55
N VAL A 62 -17.91 -14.99 -16.09
CA VAL A 62 -18.54 -13.67 -16.00
C VAL A 62 -19.90 -13.67 -16.71
N LEU A 63 -19.99 -14.24 -17.91
CA LEU A 63 -21.24 -14.34 -18.66
C LEU A 63 -22.30 -15.20 -17.95
N GLN A 64 -21.89 -16.27 -17.27
CA GLN A 64 -22.80 -17.10 -16.48
C GLN A 64 -23.34 -16.37 -15.25
N LYS A 65 -22.52 -15.51 -14.64
CA LYS A 65 -22.89 -14.72 -13.46
C LYS A 65 -23.76 -13.51 -13.80
N ASP A 66 -23.60 -12.97 -15.02
CA ASP A 66 -24.33 -11.80 -15.54
C ASP A 66 -24.37 -10.62 -14.53
N PRO A 67 -23.20 -10.16 -14.02
CA PRO A 67 -23.18 -9.10 -13.03
C PRO A 67 -23.61 -7.76 -13.64
N GLU A 68 -24.28 -6.93 -12.82
CA GLU A 68 -24.65 -5.57 -13.20
C GLU A 68 -23.42 -4.67 -13.34
N ASN A 69 -22.42 -4.87 -12.48
CA ASN A 69 -21.19 -4.09 -12.44
C ASN A 69 -19.98 -5.00 -12.26
N ILE A 70 -18.88 -4.67 -12.94
CA ILE A 70 -17.60 -5.35 -12.76
C ILE A 70 -16.59 -4.36 -12.19
N ILE A 71 -15.89 -4.79 -11.15
CA ILE A 71 -14.76 -4.08 -10.58
C ILE A 71 -13.52 -4.92 -10.84
N ILE A 72 -12.50 -4.34 -11.46
CA ILE A 72 -11.18 -4.95 -11.56
C ILE A 72 -10.27 -4.31 -10.52
N ILE A 73 -9.63 -5.12 -9.68
CA ILE A 73 -8.61 -4.66 -8.74
C ILE A 73 -7.24 -5.14 -9.24
N GLY A 74 -6.36 -4.17 -9.50
CA GLY A 74 -5.01 -4.39 -10.01
C GLY A 74 -4.79 -3.84 -11.41
N GLY A 75 -3.53 -3.46 -11.67
CA GLY A 75 -3.09 -2.98 -12.97
C GLY A 75 -3.11 -4.05 -14.06
N ASN A 76 -2.77 -3.67 -15.29
CA ASN A 76 -2.80 -4.56 -16.45
C ASN A 76 -1.80 -5.71 -16.41
N GLN A 77 -0.75 -5.60 -15.59
CA GLN A 77 0.16 -6.72 -15.36
C GLN A 77 -0.46 -7.80 -14.44
N ALA A 78 -1.37 -7.40 -13.56
CA ALA A 78 -2.04 -8.28 -12.60
C ALA A 78 -3.28 -8.92 -13.22
N VAL A 79 -4.19 -8.09 -13.75
CA VAL A 79 -5.38 -8.51 -14.50
C VAL A 79 -5.28 -7.93 -15.91
N VAL A 80 -4.92 -8.79 -16.86
CA VAL A 80 -4.57 -8.37 -18.23
C VAL A 80 -5.70 -7.62 -18.93
N ASP A 81 -5.33 -6.58 -19.69
CA ASP A 81 -6.27 -5.68 -20.38
C ASP A 81 -7.24 -6.44 -21.30
N GLN A 82 -6.81 -7.58 -21.84
CA GLN A 82 -7.64 -8.44 -22.68
C GLN A 82 -8.95 -8.86 -22.00
N ILE A 83 -8.96 -9.10 -20.68
CA ILE A 83 -10.17 -9.45 -19.93
C ILE A 83 -11.16 -8.27 -19.97
N GLU A 84 -10.69 -7.07 -19.63
CA GLU A 84 -11.49 -5.85 -19.62
C GLU A 84 -12.03 -5.52 -21.02
N GLU A 85 -11.16 -5.55 -22.04
CA GLU A 85 -11.53 -5.24 -23.41
C GLU A 85 -12.64 -6.16 -23.96
N ILE A 86 -12.54 -7.47 -23.68
CA ILE A 86 -13.54 -8.45 -24.13
C ILE A 86 -14.87 -8.19 -23.42
N LEU A 87 -14.86 -8.03 -22.10
CA LEU A 87 -16.07 -7.81 -21.31
C LEU A 87 -16.76 -6.48 -21.66
N GLN A 88 -16.00 -5.42 -21.92
CA GLN A 88 -16.55 -4.15 -22.41
C GLN A 88 -17.21 -4.30 -23.79
N ARG A 89 -16.60 -5.06 -24.72
CA ARG A 89 -17.21 -5.35 -26.04
C ARG A 89 -18.49 -6.17 -25.92
N LEU A 90 -18.63 -6.97 -24.86
CA LEU A 90 -19.83 -7.74 -24.53
C LEU A 90 -20.90 -6.89 -23.81
N GLY A 91 -20.60 -5.63 -23.47
CA GLY A 91 -21.54 -4.66 -22.94
C GLY A 91 -21.52 -4.47 -21.42
N PHE A 92 -20.56 -5.07 -20.71
CA PHE A 92 -20.42 -4.89 -19.27
C PHE A 92 -19.86 -3.50 -18.93
N SER A 93 -20.37 -2.92 -17.84
CA SER A 93 -19.79 -1.72 -17.22
C SER A 93 -18.65 -2.13 -16.28
N ILE A 94 -17.46 -1.60 -16.54
CA ILE A 94 -16.24 -1.99 -15.80
C ILE A 94 -15.60 -0.76 -15.18
N PHE A 95 -15.30 -0.85 -13.89
CA PHE A 95 -14.42 0.07 -13.18
C PHE A 95 -13.13 -0.66 -12.81
N ARG A 96 -11.97 -0.06 -13.09
CA ARG A 96 -10.67 -0.59 -12.68
C ARG A 96 -10.06 0.28 -11.58
N ALA A 97 -9.87 -0.29 -10.40
CA ALA A 97 -9.01 0.27 -9.35
C ALA A 97 -7.58 -0.23 -9.58
N ALA A 98 -6.72 0.66 -10.07
CA ALA A 98 -5.31 0.36 -10.34
C ALA A 98 -4.44 1.61 -10.18
N GLY A 99 -3.21 1.40 -9.72
CA GLY A 99 -2.14 2.39 -9.69
C GLY A 99 -0.81 1.79 -10.17
N ARG A 100 0.29 2.55 -10.06
CA ARG A 100 1.64 2.09 -10.41
C ARG A 100 2.13 0.97 -9.50
N ASP A 101 1.68 0.98 -8.27
CA ASP A 101 2.01 0.03 -7.21
C ASP A 101 0.78 -0.25 -6.33
N ARG A 102 0.99 -0.98 -5.23
CA ARG A 102 -0.06 -1.35 -4.28
C ARG A 102 -0.53 -0.16 -3.43
N ALA A 103 0.35 0.81 -3.19
CA ALA A 103 -0.02 2.03 -2.48
C ALA A 103 -1.04 2.82 -3.28
N GLU A 104 -0.72 3.15 -4.53
CA GLU A 104 -1.62 3.86 -5.41
C GLU A 104 -2.90 3.06 -5.69
N THR A 105 -2.80 1.74 -5.89
CA THR A 105 -3.99 0.88 -6.09
C THR A 105 -4.93 0.93 -4.89
N SER A 106 -4.42 0.82 -3.66
CA SER A 106 -5.24 0.86 -2.44
C SER A 106 -5.88 2.24 -2.21
N LEU A 107 -5.17 3.32 -2.53
CA LEU A 107 -5.71 4.68 -2.51
C LEU A 107 -6.82 4.88 -3.54
N GLN A 108 -6.63 4.39 -4.76
CA GLN A 108 -7.66 4.49 -5.82
C GLN A 108 -8.92 3.72 -5.45
N LEU A 109 -8.77 2.51 -4.89
CA LEU A 109 -9.90 1.73 -4.41
C LEU A 109 -10.66 2.48 -3.31
N TYR A 110 -9.96 2.96 -2.28
CA TYR A 110 -10.61 3.71 -1.20
C TYR A 110 -11.29 4.98 -1.71
N LYS A 111 -10.64 5.77 -2.58
CA LYS A 111 -11.23 6.99 -3.15
C LYS A 111 -12.52 6.70 -3.91
N ALA A 112 -12.61 5.57 -4.60
CA ALA A 112 -13.79 5.17 -5.37
C ALA A 112 -14.95 4.62 -4.52
N PHE A 113 -14.65 4.07 -3.34
CA PHE A 113 -15.63 3.38 -2.47
C PHE A 113 -15.66 3.94 -1.04
N ARG A 114 -15.22 5.19 -0.85
CA ARG A 114 -15.07 5.80 0.48
C ARG A 114 -16.33 5.68 1.33
N GLU A 115 -17.50 5.86 0.72
CA GLU A 115 -18.79 5.84 1.42
C GLU A 115 -19.13 4.49 2.08
N TYR A 116 -18.43 3.42 1.72
CA TYR A 116 -18.59 2.09 2.31
C TYR A 116 -17.71 1.83 3.53
N PHE A 117 -16.78 2.74 3.83
CA PHE A 117 -15.82 2.58 4.92
C PHE A 117 -16.06 3.60 6.05
N SER A 118 -15.87 3.16 7.29
CA SER A 118 -15.74 4.04 8.45
C SER A 118 -14.43 4.84 8.36
N ASP A 119 -14.48 6.10 8.79
CA ASP A 119 -13.34 7.01 8.89
C ASP A 119 -12.72 7.04 10.30
N ASP A 120 -13.13 6.14 11.20
CA ASP A 120 -12.63 6.05 12.58
C ASP A 120 -11.09 5.91 12.66
N PHE A 121 -10.51 5.08 11.80
CA PHE A 121 -9.06 4.92 11.62
C PHE A 121 -8.77 4.22 10.29
N ALA A 122 -7.53 4.29 9.81
CA ALA A 122 -7.05 3.53 8.65
C ALA A 122 -6.12 2.39 9.10
N VAL A 123 -6.10 1.29 8.36
CA VAL A 123 -5.10 0.23 8.52
C VAL A 123 -4.07 0.34 7.41
N VAL A 124 -2.78 0.37 7.76
CA VAL A 124 -1.68 0.43 6.78
C VAL A 124 -0.76 -0.76 6.98
N VAL A 125 -0.56 -1.58 5.94
CA VAL A 125 0.37 -2.71 5.94
C VAL A 125 1.65 -2.32 5.21
N VAL A 126 2.79 -2.39 5.90
CA VAL A 126 4.06 -1.75 5.45
C VAL A 126 5.14 -2.71 4.94
N ASP A 127 5.00 -4.01 5.19
CA ASP A 127 6.06 -5.00 4.90
C ASP A 127 5.65 -6.04 3.84
N MET A 128 4.42 -5.92 3.33
CA MET A 128 3.76 -6.83 2.39
C MET A 128 3.92 -8.32 2.73
N HIS A 129 4.16 -8.64 4.00
CA HIS A 129 4.35 -10.01 4.44
C HIS A 129 2.99 -10.67 4.62
N LYS A 130 2.83 -11.92 4.17
CA LYS A 130 1.53 -12.64 4.20
C LYS A 130 0.82 -12.58 5.55
N ALA A 131 1.58 -12.71 6.65
CA ALA A 131 1.01 -12.63 8.00
C ALA A 131 0.48 -11.23 8.34
N SER A 132 1.21 -10.18 7.95
CA SER A 132 0.84 -8.79 8.11
C SER A 132 -0.37 -8.44 7.27
N ILE A 133 -0.39 -8.83 6.00
CA ILE A 133 -1.56 -8.68 5.10
C ILE A 133 -2.78 -9.35 5.72
N SER A 134 -2.65 -10.60 6.20
CA SER A 134 -3.76 -11.32 6.85
C SER A 134 -4.28 -10.61 8.10
N ARG A 135 -3.37 -10.09 8.94
CA ARG A 135 -3.73 -9.36 10.16
C ARG A 135 -4.38 -8.01 9.85
N GLY A 136 -3.79 -7.24 8.94
CA GLY A 136 -4.29 -5.93 8.52
C GLY A 136 -5.67 -6.05 7.88
N LYS A 137 -5.83 -6.98 6.93
CA LYS A 137 -7.12 -7.31 6.34
C LYS A 137 -8.18 -7.66 7.39
N ARG A 138 -7.85 -8.55 8.33
CA ARG A 138 -8.78 -8.96 9.39
C ARG A 138 -9.23 -7.76 10.22
N LEU A 139 -8.28 -6.90 10.62
CA LEU A 139 -8.58 -5.70 11.39
C LEU A 139 -9.46 -4.73 10.60
N ALA A 140 -9.16 -4.54 9.32
CA ALA A 140 -9.92 -3.68 8.43
C ALA A 140 -11.37 -4.17 8.26
N ILE A 141 -11.56 -5.45 7.94
CA ILE A 141 -12.89 -6.08 7.79
C ILE A 141 -13.68 -6.00 9.10
N GLN A 142 -13.06 -6.28 10.25
CA GLN A 142 -13.76 -6.29 11.54
C GLN A 142 -14.31 -4.93 11.96
N ASN A 143 -13.72 -3.83 11.46
CA ASN A 143 -14.13 -2.48 11.81
C ASN A 143 -14.72 -1.72 10.60
N SER A 144 -14.84 -2.37 9.44
CA SER A 144 -15.25 -1.75 8.18
C SER A 144 -14.46 -0.48 7.84
N VAL A 145 -13.16 -0.47 8.11
CA VAL A 145 -12.26 0.67 7.87
C VAL A 145 -11.38 0.43 6.65
N PRO A 146 -10.78 1.47 6.03
CA PRO A 146 -9.94 1.28 4.86
C PRO A 146 -8.62 0.56 5.17
N LEU A 147 -8.13 -0.16 4.16
CA LEU A 147 -6.86 -0.87 4.17
C LEU A 147 -5.97 -0.33 3.06
N PHE A 148 -4.80 0.14 3.45
CA PHE A 148 -3.75 0.61 2.55
C PHE A 148 -2.51 -0.25 2.66
N PHE A 149 -1.69 -0.21 1.62
CA PHE A 149 -0.39 -0.84 1.57
C PHE A 149 0.64 0.21 1.18
N CYS A 150 1.84 0.14 1.72
CA CYS A 150 2.96 0.94 1.25
C CYS A 150 4.25 0.23 1.64
N ASP A 151 5.38 0.66 1.09
CA ASP A 151 6.66 0.35 1.72
C ASP A 151 6.86 1.23 2.96
N VAL A 152 7.80 0.83 3.82
CA VAL A 152 8.14 1.60 5.02
C VAL A 152 8.49 3.05 4.66
N SER A 153 9.32 3.24 3.65
CA SER A 153 9.84 4.54 3.22
C SER A 153 8.75 5.49 2.72
N GLU A 154 7.58 4.95 2.43
CA GLU A 154 6.42 5.68 1.92
C GLU A 154 5.36 5.91 3.01
N LEU A 155 5.59 5.42 4.24
CA LEU A 155 4.59 5.45 5.31
C LEU A 155 4.17 6.88 5.67
N ASP A 156 5.11 7.82 5.71
CA ASP A 156 4.82 9.22 6.02
C ASP A 156 3.96 9.88 4.94
N ASP A 157 4.26 9.60 3.67
CA ASP A 157 3.50 10.14 2.55
C ASP A 157 2.11 9.51 2.48
N MET A 158 2.00 8.20 2.72
CA MET A 158 0.72 7.51 2.88
C MET A 158 -0.09 8.10 4.05
N ALA A 159 0.52 8.35 5.21
CA ALA A 159 -0.15 8.94 6.36
C ALA A 159 -0.64 10.36 6.06
N LYS A 160 0.14 11.19 5.34
CA LYS A 160 -0.28 12.51 4.87
C LYS A 160 -1.49 12.40 3.94
N GLU A 161 -1.44 11.50 2.95
CA GLU A 161 -2.56 11.28 2.03
C GLU A 161 -3.82 10.84 2.77
N ILE A 162 -3.71 9.90 3.71
CA ILE A 162 -4.84 9.42 4.54
C ILE A 162 -5.43 10.57 5.38
N ASN A 163 -4.59 11.44 5.91
CA ASN A 163 -5.03 12.61 6.66
C ASN A 163 -5.70 13.67 5.77
N GLU A 164 -5.21 13.91 4.56
CA GLU A 164 -5.91 14.73 3.55
C GLU A 164 -7.25 14.13 3.14
N LEU A 165 -7.35 12.80 3.24
CA LEU A 165 -8.59 12.05 3.09
C LEU A 165 -9.46 12.07 4.37
N GLY A 166 -9.12 12.86 5.38
CA GLY A 166 -9.95 13.10 6.56
C GLY A 166 -9.88 12.02 7.64
N ILE A 167 -9.01 11.02 7.50
CA ILE A 167 -8.79 9.99 8.52
C ILE A 167 -7.51 10.35 9.28
N THR A 168 -7.64 10.57 10.59
CA THR A 168 -6.54 11.08 11.41
C THR A 168 -5.82 9.99 12.23
N ASP A 169 -6.49 8.87 12.51
CA ASP A 169 -5.89 7.73 13.20
C ASP A 169 -5.41 6.68 12.20
N VAL A 170 -4.15 6.26 12.30
CA VAL A 170 -3.52 5.29 11.40
C VAL A 170 -2.93 4.14 12.23
N ARG A 171 -3.36 2.92 11.95
CA ARG A 171 -2.88 1.68 12.57
C ARG A 171 -1.95 0.93 11.63
N VAL A 172 -0.67 0.98 11.94
CA VAL A 172 0.38 0.32 11.16
C VAL A 172 0.49 -1.16 11.50
N ILE A 173 0.57 -2.00 10.48
CA ILE A 173 0.66 -3.45 10.57
C ILE A 173 1.95 -3.92 9.92
N THR A 174 2.84 -4.47 10.74
CA THR A 174 4.11 -5.08 10.34
C THR A 174 4.32 -6.44 11.01
N GLY A 175 5.06 -7.32 10.36
CA GLY A 175 5.29 -8.72 10.70
C GLY A 175 6.25 -8.88 11.85
N ASN A 176 7.07 -7.86 12.11
CA ASN A 176 7.85 -7.76 13.33
C ASN A 176 6.94 -7.22 14.44
N ARG A 177 6.90 -7.87 15.61
CA ARG A 177 6.15 -7.32 16.75
C ARG A 177 6.80 -5.99 17.14
N GLN A 178 6.04 -4.99 17.57
CA GLN A 178 6.62 -3.73 18.03
C GLN A 178 7.68 -3.94 19.12
N ASP A 179 7.49 -4.92 20.01
CA ASP A 179 8.51 -5.30 21.00
C ASP A 179 9.79 -5.85 20.34
N ASP A 180 9.64 -6.66 19.28
CA ASP A 180 10.78 -7.20 18.53
C ASP A 180 11.49 -6.07 17.76
N LEU A 181 10.74 -5.16 17.14
CA LEU A 181 11.27 -3.99 16.45
C LEU A 181 12.02 -3.06 17.40
N ARG A 182 11.42 -2.76 18.55
CA ARG A 182 12.06 -1.96 19.59
C ARG A 182 13.40 -2.56 19.98
N THR A 183 13.42 -3.86 20.31
CA THR A 183 14.67 -4.53 20.69
C THR A 183 15.69 -4.56 19.56
N ILE A 184 15.28 -4.72 18.31
CA ILE A 184 16.18 -4.66 17.16
C ILE A 184 16.78 -3.25 17.01
N CYS A 185 15.95 -2.21 17.06
CA CYS A 185 16.38 -0.81 17.03
C CYS A 185 17.33 -0.48 18.19
N GLU A 186 16.98 -0.84 19.42
CA GLU A 186 17.81 -0.64 20.61
C GLU A 186 19.20 -1.24 20.42
N ASN A 187 19.28 -2.49 19.92
CA ASN A 187 20.55 -3.17 19.70
C ASN A 187 21.38 -2.52 18.59
N LYS A 188 20.76 -2.19 17.44
CA LYS A 188 21.44 -1.56 16.29
C LYS A 188 21.92 -0.15 16.59
N LEU A 189 21.09 0.68 17.22
CA LEU A 189 21.46 2.03 17.67
C LEU A 189 22.69 1.97 18.56
N LYS A 190 22.70 1.05 19.52
CA LYS A 190 23.83 0.87 20.43
C LYS A 190 25.10 0.44 19.68
N GLU A 191 25.00 -0.54 18.79
CA GLU A 191 26.14 -1.03 18.00
C GLU A 191 26.76 0.08 17.15
N ILE A 192 25.94 0.85 16.44
CA ILE A 192 26.38 1.95 15.59
C ILE A 192 26.94 3.11 16.42
N GLN A 193 26.31 3.46 17.54
CA GLN A 193 26.83 4.47 18.48
C GLN A 193 28.23 4.10 19.00
N GLU A 194 28.41 2.84 19.40
CA GLU A 194 29.71 2.34 19.85
C GLU A 194 30.75 2.36 18.72
N TRP A 195 30.35 2.04 17.49
CA TRP A 195 31.21 2.08 16.31
C TRP A 195 31.65 3.50 15.97
N LEU A 196 30.71 4.45 15.83
CA LEU A 196 31.00 5.86 15.52
C LEU A 196 31.82 6.54 16.62
N ALA A 197 31.60 6.20 17.89
CA ALA A 197 32.43 6.71 18.97
C ALA A 197 33.88 6.20 18.94
N GLY A 198 34.15 5.11 18.20
CA GLY A 198 35.45 4.47 18.10
C GLY A 198 36.27 4.87 16.87
N ILE A 199 35.69 5.56 15.89
CA ILE A 199 36.37 5.93 14.65
C ILE A 199 37.26 7.17 14.83
N GLU A 200 38.42 7.18 14.17
CA GLU A 200 39.27 8.37 14.08
C GLU A 200 38.81 9.25 12.91
N ILE A 201 38.48 10.52 13.21
CA ILE A 201 38.05 11.50 12.21
C ILE A 201 39.28 12.08 11.51
N THR A 202 39.30 12.01 10.18
CA THR A 202 40.32 12.52 9.27
C THR A 202 39.68 13.45 8.23
N GLU A 203 40.48 14.23 7.50
CA GLU A 203 39.96 15.10 6.43
C GLU A 203 39.27 14.33 5.30
N GLU A 204 39.57 13.02 5.14
CA GLU A 204 39.02 12.18 4.07
C GLU A 204 37.64 11.60 4.44
N ASN A 205 37.39 11.31 5.72
CA ASN A 205 36.14 10.67 6.17
C ASN A 205 35.18 11.62 6.94
N GLU A 206 35.60 12.86 7.25
CA GLU A 206 34.82 13.82 8.05
C GLU A 206 33.42 14.07 7.48
N GLU A 207 33.28 14.15 6.15
CA GLU A 207 31.98 14.38 5.50
C GLU A 207 31.00 13.22 5.72
N ILE A 208 31.46 11.98 5.48
CA ILE A 208 30.65 10.77 5.64
C ILE A 208 30.30 10.55 7.12
N ILE A 209 31.23 10.83 8.04
CA ILE A 209 30.99 10.72 9.49
C ILE A 209 29.91 11.70 9.94
N ASN A 210 29.97 12.97 9.49
CA ASN A 210 28.93 13.95 9.83
C ASN A 210 27.54 13.51 9.31
N GLU A 211 27.47 12.89 8.13
CA GLU A 211 26.21 12.35 7.59
C GLU A 211 25.72 11.15 8.42
N CYS A 212 26.63 10.26 8.84
CA CYS A 212 26.30 9.16 9.75
C CYS A 212 25.77 9.68 11.10
N GLU A 213 26.38 10.72 11.67
CA GLU A 213 25.93 11.33 12.93
C GLU A 213 24.52 11.93 12.80
N SER A 214 24.23 12.62 11.68
CA SER A 214 22.90 13.16 11.40
C SER A 214 21.85 12.04 11.29
N LEU A 215 22.14 10.97 10.54
CA LEU A 215 21.23 9.82 10.42
C LEU A 215 21.03 9.09 11.74
N LEU A 216 22.07 9.07 12.59
CA LEU A 216 21.97 8.47 13.91
C LEU A 216 21.07 9.29 14.85
N GLU A 217 21.09 10.61 14.74
CA GLU A 217 20.18 11.51 15.47
C GLU A 217 18.73 11.25 15.04
N ASP A 218 18.45 11.24 13.73
CA ASP A 218 17.13 10.93 13.17
C ASP A 218 16.64 9.53 13.60
N ALA A 219 17.52 8.52 13.57
CA ALA A 219 17.22 7.17 14.02
C ALA A 219 16.86 7.12 15.52
N SER A 220 17.54 7.94 16.33
CA SER A 220 17.32 8.02 17.78
C SER A 220 16.01 8.73 18.11
N GLU A 221 15.69 9.83 17.42
CA GLU A 221 14.40 10.52 17.57
C GLU A 221 13.23 9.60 17.19
N ALA A 222 13.33 8.95 16.03
CA ALA A 222 12.32 7.98 15.59
C ALA A 222 12.16 6.83 16.60
N PHE A 223 13.23 6.39 17.24
CA PHE A 223 13.18 5.38 18.28
C PHE A 223 12.47 5.87 19.56
N GLU A 224 12.79 7.07 20.03
CA GLU A 224 12.18 7.69 21.21
C GLU A 224 10.68 7.93 21.02
N ASP A 225 10.29 8.30 19.80
CA ASP A 225 8.89 8.47 19.39
C ASP A 225 8.14 7.14 19.22
N GLY A 226 8.81 6.00 19.41
CA GLY A 226 8.24 4.66 19.25
C GLY A 226 8.02 4.27 17.78
N ASN A 227 8.62 5.03 16.85
CA ASN A 227 8.53 4.84 15.42
C ASN A 227 9.67 3.94 14.92
N TYR A 228 9.69 2.71 15.44
CA TYR A 228 10.79 1.75 15.23
C TYR A 228 11.03 1.39 13.77
N LEU A 229 10.04 1.59 12.92
CA LEU A 229 10.15 1.28 11.51
C LEU A 229 11.02 2.31 10.78
N PHE A 230 10.80 3.62 11.00
CA PHE A 230 11.71 4.65 10.50
C PHE A 230 13.08 4.58 11.16
N CYS A 231 13.13 4.25 12.45
CA CYS A 231 14.41 3.97 13.11
C CYS A 231 15.21 2.93 12.32
N LEU A 232 14.60 1.81 11.90
CA LEU A 232 15.29 0.80 11.08
C LEU A 232 15.71 1.32 9.69
N GLU A 233 14.96 2.23 9.08
CA GLU A 233 15.34 2.82 7.79
C GLU A 233 16.56 3.72 7.90
N TYR A 234 16.57 4.63 8.88
CA TYR A 234 17.73 5.48 9.15
C TYR A 234 18.96 4.63 9.46
N LEU A 235 18.80 3.58 10.27
CA LEU A 235 19.87 2.62 10.56
C LEU A 235 20.35 1.88 9.31
N ALA A 236 19.47 1.52 8.37
CA ALA A 236 19.86 0.85 7.13
C ALA A 236 20.63 1.79 6.18
N SER A 237 20.23 3.05 6.08
CA SER A 237 20.97 4.09 5.33
C SER A 237 22.36 4.30 5.93
N LEU A 238 22.43 4.39 7.27
CA LEU A 238 23.68 4.52 8.01
C LEU A 238 24.59 3.31 7.76
N GLU A 239 24.08 2.08 7.83
CA GLU A 239 24.85 0.86 7.52
C GLU A 239 25.44 0.83 6.10
N ASN A 240 24.85 1.55 5.14
CA ASN A 240 25.43 1.65 3.81
C ASN A 240 26.59 2.63 3.78
N LEU A 241 26.49 3.78 4.44
CA LEU A 241 27.59 4.74 4.58
C LEU A 241 28.77 4.13 5.34
N LEU A 242 28.50 3.35 6.39
CA LEU A 242 29.55 2.65 7.14
C LEU A 242 30.36 1.68 6.28
N LYS A 243 29.70 0.99 5.33
CA LYS A 243 30.42 0.11 4.39
C LYS A 243 31.32 0.88 3.45
N GLU A 244 30.98 2.12 3.10
CA GLU A 244 31.85 2.98 2.29
C GLU A 244 33.12 3.34 3.07
N LEU A 245 33.00 3.62 4.37
CA LEU A 245 34.14 3.86 5.26
C LEU A 245 35.04 2.62 5.43
N GLU A 246 34.47 1.41 5.54
CA GLU A 246 35.25 0.17 5.69
C GLU A 246 36.05 -0.20 4.42
N VAL A 247 35.65 0.27 3.23
CA VAL A 247 36.32 -0.02 1.95
C VAL A 247 37.56 0.86 1.73
N GLU A 248 37.69 1.98 2.44
CA GLU A 248 38.85 2.88 2.34
C GLU A 248 40.05 2.45 3.23
N GLU A 249 39.85 1.49 4.15
CA GLU A 249 40.91 0.96 5.02
C GLU A 249 41.71 -0.24 4.45
N GLU A 250 41.35 -0.79 3.27
CA GLU A 250 42.08 -1.87 2.56
C GLU A 250 43.02 -1.38 1.44
#